data_AF-A0A014N041-F1
#
_entry.id   AF-A0A014N041-F1
#
_cell.length_a   1.000
_cell.length_b   1.000
_cell.length_c   1.000
_cell.angle_alpha   90.00
_cell.angle_beta   90.00
_cell.angle_gamma   90.00
#
_symmetry.space_group_name_H-M   'P 1'
#
loop_
_entity.id
_entity.type
_entity.pdbx_description
1 polymer ?
#
loop_
_entity_poly.entity_id
_entity_poly.type
_entity_poly.pdbx_seq_one_letter_code
_entity_poly.pdbx_strand_id
1 'polypeptide(L)'
;MASFRDVREDHANESHDQLRDKVLTFWPNGKHDLGASTSGINCLIVLLKRIYVSMNEPIWNKHDESVKKMEADNPFMAHAWLLLGLSLNTIGVALDNLIVQVWGKKLDNVAPEDLHFKNLVSHARMQTTLWSMPQFNLMLEHLWWQQDTRRWRRLQHKATPTEVKDYFAKWHPTPTPDSVRLDAFPGMSLDVEVNKLFGEFSVGEFTVLVRPDAPSFFYATFTVKDVGQEKLDFNAFRRFTLEVGKSVDVDGVMRWQRTGRPGQMPYNLMAIVKYRDTADGSDLIRVYDDFGNNSIPVGKLPDYASPEWRMADMKNGDTFLALFVYSRMPPKSRPPFPEVYKNVDKTEFCEQSRFFSKFSAGRRVRKRE
;
A
#
# COMPACT_ATOMS: atom_id res chain seq x y z
N MET A 1 -9.37 6.82 -30.71
CA MET A 1 -9.42 6.27 -29.34
C MET A 1 -9.53 4.76 -29.47
N ALA A 2 -8.57 4.00 -28.93
CA ALA A 2 -8.69 2.55 -28.87
C ALA A 2 -9.77 2.19 -27.85
N SER A 3 -10.68 1.29 -28.20
CA SER A 3 -11.70 0.78 -27.27
C SER A 3 -11.01 0.06 -26.11
N PHE A 4 -11.33 0.44 -24.87
CA PHE A 4 -10.86 -0.27 -23.68
C PHE A 4 -11.52 -1.65 -23.67
N ARG A 5 -10.73 -2.70 -23.90
CA ARG A 5 -11.20 -4.08 -23.76
C ARG A 5 -11.25 -4.42 -22.27
N ASP A 6 -12.44 -4.74 -21.77
CA ASP A 6 -12.61 -5.17 -20.39
C ASP A 6 -12.15 -6.63 -20.24
N VAL A 7 -10.91 -6.83 -19.76
CA VAL A 7 -10.34 -8.16 -19.53
C VAL A 7 -11.06 -8.93 -18.41
N ARG A 8 -11.96 -8.28 -17.66
CA ARG A 8 -12.85 -9.03 -16.77
C ARG A 8 -13.76 -9.99 -17.53
N GLU A 9 -14.10 -9.70 -18.78
CA GLU A 9 -14.93 -10.63 -19.56
C GLU A 9 -14.24 -11.99 -19.76
N ASP A 10 -12.92 -11.98 -19.88
CA ASP A 10 -12.11 -13.19 -20.11
C ASP A 10 -12.08 -14.14 -18.88
N HIS A 11 -12.39 -13.62 -17.68
CA HIS A 11 -12.43 -14.43 -16.44
C HIS A 11 -13.79 -14.47 -15.75
N ALA A 12 -14.89 -14.14 -16.46
CA ALA A 12 -16.25 -14.09 -15.92
C ALA A 12 -16.72 -15.38 -15.23
N ASN A 13 -16.12 -16.52 -15.59
CA ASN A 13 -16.47 -17.85 -15.08
C ASN A 13 -15.58 -18.32 -13.92
N GLU A 14 -14.56 -17.55 -13.54
CA GLU A 14 -13.65 -17.93 -12.45
C GLU A 14 -14.21 -17.54 -11.09
N SER A 15 -14.00 -18.41 -10.09
CA SER A 15 -14.33 -18.06 -8.72
C SER A 15 -13.38 -16.98 -8.18
N HIS A 16 -13.84 -16.21 -7.20
CA HIS A 16 -13.03 -15.20 -6.54
C HIS A 16 -11.71 -15.76 -5.96
N ASP A 17 -11.75 -16.99 -5.43
CA ASP A 17 -10.57 -17.69 -4.91
C ASP A 17 -9.56 -18.01 -6.02
N GLN A 18 -10.00 -18.47 -7.19
CA GLN A 18 -9.13 -18.75 -8.33
C GLN A 18 -8.47 -17.47 -8.87
N LEU A 19 -9.24 -16.40 -8.97
CA LEU A 19 -8.74 -15.08 -9.37
C LEU A 19 -7.73 -14.55 -8.37
N ARG A 20 -8.04 -14.62 -7.07
CA ARG A 20 -7.12 -14.26 -5.98
C ARG A 20 -5.80 -15.03 -6.11
N ASP A 21 -5.86 -16.34 -6.29
CA ASP A 21 -4.66 -17.17 -6.42
C ASP A 21 -3.85 -16.79 -7.67
N LYS A 22 -4.49 -16.50 -8.80
CA LYS A 22 -3.82 -16.03 -10.03
C LYS A 22 -3.17 -14.65 -9.86
N VAL A 23 -3.86 -13.71 -9.21
CA VAL A 23 -3.34 -12.36 -8.92
C VAL A 23 -2.10 -12.46 -8.03
N LEU A 24 -2.15 -13.29 -6.99
CA LEU A 24 -1.06 -13.42 -6.02
C LEU A 24 0.18 -14.11 -6.57
N THR A 25 0.00 -15.07 -7.48
CA THR A 25 1.09 -15.91 -8.01
C THR A 25 1.79 -15.30 -9.22
N PHE A 26 1.11 -14.45 -10.01
CA PHE A 26 1.69 -13.87 -11.21
C PHE A 26 2.42 -12.54 -10.95
N TRP A 27 3.73 -12.56 -11.10
CA TRP A 27 4.60 -11.38 -11.05
C TRP A 27 5.20 -11.13 -12.43
N PRO A 28 5.29 -9.86 -12.89
CA PRO A 28 6.01 -9.54 -14.13
C PRO A 28 7.43 -10.13 -14.13
N ASN A 29 7.75 -11.04 -15.04
CA ASN A 29 9.06 -11.67 -15.07
C ASN A 29 9.49 -12.04 -16.51
N GLY A 30 10.72 -12.53 -16.65
CA GLY A 30 11.26 -13.03 -17.91
C GLY A 30 11.93 -11.95 -18.76
N LYS A 31 11.83 -12.05 -20.09
CA LYS A 31 12.53 -11.16 -21.04
C LYS A 31 12.08 -9.69 -20.99
N HIS A 32 11.03 -9.39 -20.23
CA HIS A 32 10.43 -8.06 -20.10
C HIS A 32 10.80 -7.38 -18.79
N ASP A 33 11.46 -8.10 -17.88
CA ASP A 33 12.15 -7.49 -16.75
C ASP A 33 13.50 -6.98 -17.25
N LEU A 34 13.53 -5.70 -17.63
CA LEU A 34 14.72 -5.00 -18.14
C LEU A 34 15.55 -4.40 -16.99
N GLY A 35 15.44 -4.98 -15.79
CA GLY A 35 16.17 -4.56 -14.60
C GLY A 35 15.71 -3.19 -14.11
N ALA A 36 16.66 -2.28 -13.90
CA ALA A 36 16.42 -0.94 -13.39
C ALA A 36 15.31 -0.21 -14.15
N SER A 37 15.33 -0.25 -15.48
CA SER A 37 14.39 0.50 -16.35
C SER A 37 12.91 0.09 -16.17
N THR A 38 12.63 -1.11 -15.66
CA THR A 38 11.25 -1.60 -15.46
C THR A 38 10.91 -1.89 -14.00
N SER A 39 11.91 -1.93 -13.10
CA SER A 39 11.72 -2.33 -11.70
C SER A 39 10.67 -1.50 -10.96
N GLY A 40 10.59 -0.19 -11.19
CA GLY A 40 9.60 0.68 -10.55
C GLY A 40 8.17 0.37 -10.99
N ILE A 41 7.95 0.17 -12.30
CA ILE A 41 6.66 -0.27 -12.84
C ILE A 41 6.30 -1.64 -12.28
N ASN A 42 7.23 -2.59 -12.31
CA ASN A 42 6.99 -3.95 -11.82
C ASN A 42 6.62 -3.96 -10.32
N CYS A 43 7.31 -3.15 -9.50
CA CYS A 43 6.96 -2.95 -8.09
C CYS A 43 5.55 -2.38 -7.93
N LEU A 44 5.17 -1.37 -8.71
CA LEU A 44 3.83 -0.79 -8.69
C LEU A 44 2.76 -1.81 -9.07
N ILE A 45 2.98 -2.59 -10.13
CA ILE A 45 2.06 -3.64 -10.56
C ILE A 45 1.85 -4.69 -9.46
N VAL A 46 2.93 -5.15 -8.82
CA VAL A 46 2.83 -6.11 -7.72
C VAL A 46 2.09 -5.51 -6.52
N LEU A 47 2.33 -4.24 -6.18
CA LEU A 47 1.64 -3.53 -5.11
C LEU A 47 0.12 -3.40 -5.39
N LEU A 48 -0.24 -2.99 -6.61
CA LEU A 48 -1.63 -2.86 -7.04
C LEU A 48 -2.37 -4.20 -6.97
N LYS A 49 -1.73 -5.28 -7.42
CA LYS A 49 -2.27 -6.64 -7.28
C LYS A 49 -2.54 -7.04 -5.84
N ARG A 50 -1.66 -6.64 -4.90
CA ARG A 50 -1.87 -6.90 -3.47
C ARG A 50 -3.04 -6.13 -2.91
N ILE A 51 -3.11 -4.84 -3.20
CA ILE A 51 -4.26 -4.01 -2.85
C ILE A 51 -5.54 -4.66 -3.37
N TYR A 52 -5.51 -5.09 -4.63
CA TYR A 52 -6.68 -5.67 -5.26
C TYR A 52 -7.19 -6.93 -4.55
N VAL A 53 -6.28 -7.81 -4.14
CA VAL A 53 -6.65 -9.03 -3.40
C VAL A 53 -7.17 -8.72 -1.99
N SER A 54 -6.72 -7.62 -1.39
CA SER A 54 -7.03 -7.25 -0.01
C SER A 54 -8.29 -6.39 0.16
N MET A 55 -8.90 -5.91 -0.92
CA MET A 55 -10.21 -5.24 -0.83
C MET A 55 -11.29 -6.27 -0.50
N ASN A 56 -12.04 -6.03 0.58
CA ASN A 56 -13.03 -6.96 1.14
C ASN A 56 -14.27 -7.17 0.27
N GLU A 57 -14.53 -6.27 -0.67
CA GLU A 57 -15.55 -6.47 -1.71
C GLU A 57 -14.88 -7.18 -2.89
N PRO A 58 -15.58 -8.12 -3.55
CA PRO A 58 -15.02 -8.74 -4.73
C PRO A 58 -14.71 -7.60 -5.70
N ILE A 59 -13.43 -7.38 -5.97
CA ILE A 59 -12.96 -6.55 -7.11
C ILE A 59 -13.58 -7.05 -8.40
N TRP A 60 -13.97 -8.32 -8.40
CA TRP A 60 -14.87 -8.92 -9.37
C TRP A 60 -16.33 -8.47 -9.29
N ASN A 61 -16.63 -7.29 -8.76
CA ASN A 61 -17.93 -6.70 -8.99
C ASN A 61 -17.90 -6.15 -10.42
N LYS A 62 -18.22 -7.01 -11.39
CA LYS A 62 -18.39 -6.63 -12.80
C LYS A 62 -19.42 -5.52 -13.02
N HIS A 63 -20.18 -5.17 -11.99
CA HIS A 63 -21.16 -4.08 -11.98
C HIS A 63 -20.65 -2.82 -11.26
N ASP A 64 -19.44 -2.84 -10.68
CA ASP A 64 -18.84 -1.65 -10.09
C ASP A 64 -18.23 -0.76 -11.18
N GLU A 65 -19.09 0.09 -11.75
CA GLU A 65 -18.72 1.08 -12.76
C GLU A 65 -17.67 2.09 -12.25
N SER A 66 -17.54 2.28 -10.94
CA SER A 66 -16.53 3.18 -10.39
C SER A 66 -15.12 2.65 -10.61
N VAL A 67 -14.90 1.35 -10.36
CA VAL A 67 -13.62 0.68 -10.60
C VAL A 67 -13.30 0.63 -12.10
N LYS A 68 -14.30 0.33 -12.95
CA LYS A 68 -14.08 0.33 -14.41
C LYS A 68 -13.59 1.68 -14.91
N LYS A 69 -14.23 2.75 -14.44
CA LYS A 69 -13.85 4.12 -14.80
C LYS A 69 -12.44 4.44 -14.34
N MET A 70 -12.08 4.07 -13.10
CA MET A 70 -10.73 4.26 -12.59
C MET A 70 -9.67 3.52 -13.40
N GLU A 71 -9.92 2.28 -13.82
CA GLU A 71 -9.00 1.51 -14.67
C GLU A 71 -8.88 2.11 -16.07
N ALA A 72 -9.99 2.58 -16.65
CA ALA A 72 -9.97 3.27 -17.94
C ALA A 72 -9.17 4.59 -17.87
N ASP A 73 -9.28 5.31 -16.75
CA ASP A 73 -8.56 6.57 -16.51
C ASP A 73 -7.10 6.36 -16.07
N ASN A 74 -6.77 5.18 -15.52
CA ASN A 74 -5.44 4.85 -14.99
C ASN A 74 -4.87 3.55 -15.61
N PRO A 75 -4.01 3.68 -16.64
CA PRO A 75 -3.39 2.54 -17.31
C PRO A 75 -2.60 1.60 -16.39
N PHE A 76 -2.02 2.08 -15.28
CA PHE A 76 -1.30 1.22 -14.32
C PHE A 76 -2.24 0.25 -13.62
N MET A 77 -3.39 0.77 -13.18
CA MET A 77 -4.45 -0.02 -12.54
C MET A 77 -5.02 -1.06 -13.50
N ALA A 78 -5.32 -0.66 -14.74
CA ALA A 78 -5.72 -1.58 -15.79
C ALA A 78 -4.64 -2.64 -16.04
N HIS A 79 -3.38 -2.24 -16.25
CA HIS A 79 -2.28 -3.18 -16.54
C HIS A 79 -2.06 -4.19 -15.41
N ALA A 80 -2.14 -3.77 -14.15
CA ALA A 80 -2.05 -4.68 -13.02
C ALA A 80 -3.11 -5.78 -13.07
N TRP A 81 -4.25 -5.49 -13.67
CA TRP A 81 -5.33 -6.42 -13.92
C TRP A 81 -5.18 -7.24 -15.21
N LEU A 82 -4.82 -6.59 -16.33
CA LEU A 82 -4.64 -7.21 -17.65
C LEU A 82 -3.66 -8.40 -17.64
N LEU A 83 -2.70 -8.40 -16.72
CA LEU A 83 -1.73 -9.49 -16.55
C LEU A 83 -2.33 -10.79 -15.97
N LEU A 84 -3.63 -10.82 -15.67
CA LEU A 84 -4.35 -12.06 -15.42
C LEU A 84 -4.64 -12.73 -16.77
N GLY A 85 -4.09 -13.92 -16.99
CA GLY A 85 -4.40 -14.74 -18.18
C GLY A 85 -3.60 -14.44 -19.45
N LEU A 86 -2.81 -13.38 -19.50
CA LEU A 86 -1.90 -13.16 -20.62
C LEU A 86 -0.81 -14.24 -20.66
N SER A 87 -0.59 -14.80 -21.85
CA SER A 87 0.57 -15.66 -22.10
C SER A 87 1.86 -14.88 -21.81
N LEU A 88 2.94 -15.57 -21.42
CA LEU A 88 4.24 -14.92 -21.17
C LEU A 88 4.70 -14.08 -22.38
N ASN A 89 4.33 -14.49 -23.59
CA ASN A 89 4.70 -13.82 -24.85
C ASN A 89 3.98 -12.47 -25.07
N THR A 90 2.89 -12.20 -24.36
CA THR A 90 2.08 -10.98 -24.51
C THR A 90 2.39 -9.92 -23.45
N ILE A 91 3.19 -10.25 -22.44
CA ILE A 91 3.55 -9.33 -21.34
C ILE A 91 4.32 -8.12 -21.87
N GLY A 92 5.32 -8.33 -22.73
CA GLY A 92 6.10 -7.23 -23.31
C GLY A 92 5.25 -6.24 -24.09
N VAL A 93 4.35 -6.76 -24.93
CA VAL A 93 3.42 -5.92 -25.69
C VAL A 93 2.49 -5.13 -24.76
N ALA A 94 1.99 -5.77 -23.69
CA ALA A 94 1.17 -5.09 -22.69
C ALA A 94 1.94 -3.99 -21.95
N LEU A 95 3.23 -4.21 -21.65
CA LEU A 95 4.10 -3.22 -21.03
C LEU A 95 4.36 -2.06 -21.99
N ASP A 96 4.74 -2.33 -23.24
CA ASP A 96 4.95 -1.29 -24.26
C ASP A 96 3.69 -0.44 -24.45
N ASN A 97 2.52 -1.07 -24.50
CA ASN A 97 1.24 -0.39 -24.57
C ASN A 97 0.97 0.48 -23.34
N LEU A 98 1.26 0.00 -22.13
CA LEU A 98 1.18 0.79 -20.91
C LEU A 98 2.07 2.03 -21.01
N ILE A 99 3.33 1.87 -21.42
CA ILE A 99 4.26 3.00 -21.54
C ILE A 99 3.73 4.04 -22.54
N VAL A 100 3.28 3.60 -23.72
CA VAL A 100 2.74 4.50 -24.74
C VAL A 100 1.47 5.19 -24.25
N GLN A 101 0.59 4.52 -23.50
CA GLN A 101 -0.63 5.13 -22.96
C GLN A 101 -0.35 6.20 -21.89
N VAL A 102 0.66 5.99 -21.05
CA VAL A 102 0.99 6.92 -19.97
C VAL A 102 1.84 8.09 -20.49
N TRP A 103 2.89 7.82 -21.28
CA TRP A 103 3.88 8.82 -21.68
C TRP A 103 3.87 9.19 -23.17
N GLY A 104 3.08 8.51 -24.02
CA GLY A 104 3.02 8.80 -25.45
C GLY A 104 4.27 8.43 -26.25
N LYS A 105 5.19 7.65 -25.68
CA LYS A 105 6.49 7.31 -26.27
C LYS A 105 6.93 5.89 -25.88
N LYS A 106 8.00 5.39 -26.51
CA LYS A 106 8.62 4.09 -26.17
C LYS A 106 9.41 4.19 -24.86
N LEU A 107 9.60 3.06 -24.18
CA LEU A 107 10.30 2.96 -22.90
C LEU A 107 11.67 3.66 -22.89
N ASP A 108 12.50 3.40 -23.92
CA ASP A 108 13.85 3.98 -24.02
C ASP A 108 13.88 5.51 -24.13
N ASN A 109 12.72 6.15 -24.36
CA ASN A 109 12.59 7.60 -24.43
C ASN A 109 11.91 8.20 -23.19
N VAL A 110 11.50 7.38 -22.21
CA VAL A 110 10.98 7.85 -20.93
C VAL A 110 12.16 8.22 -20.03
N ALA A 111 12.06 9.35 -19.33
CA ALA A 111 13.12 9.76 -18.41
C ALA A 111 13.23 8.70 -17.30
N PRO A 112 14.44 8.24 -16.93
CA PRO A 112 14.61 7.22 -15.89
C PRO A 112 13.88 7.57 -14.59
N GLU A 113 13.89 8.85 -14.22
CA GLU A 113 13.24 9.36 -13.01
C GLU A 113 11.72 9.12 -13.03
N ASP A 114 11.06 9.29 -14.19
CA ASP A 114 9.62 9.05 -14.32
C ASP A 114 9.26 7.58 -14.07
N LEU A 115 10.22 6.66 -14.26
CA LEU A 115 10.06 5.21 -14.08
C LEU A 115 10.38 4.75 -12.65
N HIS A 116 10.87 5.64 -11.78
CA HIS A 116 11.11 5.32 -10.38
C HIS A 116 9.78 5.06 -9.67
N PHE A 117 9.71 4.01 -8.86
CA PHE A 117 8.50 3.66 -8.12
C PHE A 117 7.91 4.86 -7.36
N LYS A 118 8.75 5.67 -6.71
CA LYS A 118 8.34 6.87 -5.97
C LYS A 118 7.54 7.86 -6.82
N ASN A 119 7.94 8.06 -8.08
CA ASN A 119 7.28 8.99 -8.99
C ASN A 119 6.01 8.38 -9.58
N LEU A 120 6.06 7.07 -9.88
CA LEU A 120 4.89 6.33 -10.36
C LEU A 120 3.76 6.27 -9.32
N VAL A 121 4.10 5.98 -8.06
CA VAL A 121 3.11 5.86 -6.99
C VAL A 121 2.48 7.22 -6.63
N SER A 122 3.23 8.31 -6.83
CA SER A 122 2.79 9.69 -6.64
C SER A 122 2.22 10.32 -7.93
N HIS A 123 2.15 9.57 -9.03
CA HIS A 123 1.70 10.09 -10.32
C HIS A 123 0.26 10.62 -10.25
N ALA A 124 -0.04 11.73 -10.92
CA ALA A 124 -1.35 12.42 -10.82
C ALA A 124 -2.55 11.47 -11.03
N ARG A 125 -2.46 10.55 -11.99
CA ARG A 125 -3.50 9.51 -12.22
C ARG A 125 -3.73 8.60 -11.02
N MET A 126 -2.66 8.22 -10.29
CA MET A 126 -2.79 7.44 -9.06
C MET A 126 -3.54 8.23 -7.98
N GLN A 127 -3.26 9.54 -7.89
CA GLN A 127 -3.92 10.44 -6.94
C GLN A 127 -5.41 10.60 -7.25
N THR A 128 -5.79 10.72 -8.52
CA THR A 128 -7.19 10.91 -8.92
C THR A 128 -7.98 9.61 -9.03
N THR A 129 -7.33 8.45 -8.93
CA THR A 129 -8.00 7.14 -8.94
C THR A 129 -7.74 6.40 -7.62
N LEU A 130 -6.70 5.56 -7.54
CA LEU A 130 -6.46 4.65 -6.42
C LEU A 130 -6.48 5.36 -5.07
N TRP A 131 -5.65 6.40 -4.90
CA TRP A 131 -5.49 7.03 -3.60
C TRP A 131 -6.72 7.82 -3.16
N SER A 132 -7.60 8.17 -4.11
CA SER A 132 -8.85 8.88 -3.83
C SER A 132 -9.98 7.97 -3.38
N MET A 133 -9.76 6.64 -3.40
CA MET A 133 -10.77 5.70 -2.95
C MET A 133 -10.95 5.81 -1.43
N PRO A 134 -12.18 5.72 -0.90
CA PRO A 134 -12.47 5.83 0.54
C PRO A 134 -11.64 4.88 1.42
N GLN A 135 -11.25 3.72 0.88
CA GLN A 135 -10.43 2.71 1.56
C GLN A 135 -9.04 3.22 1.96
N PHE A 136 -8.55 4.27 1.30
CA PHE A 136 -7.26 4.93 1.55
C PHE A 136 -7.40 6.28 2.26
N ASN A 137 -8.63 6.72 2.56
CA ASN A 137 -8.84 7.98 3.24
C ASN A 137 -8.32 7.89 4.67
N LEU A 138 -7.20 8.55 4.96
CA LEU A 138 -6.60 8.46 6.28
C LEU A 138 -7.36 9.27 7.33
N MET A 139 -8.16 10.27 6.94
CA MET A 139 -8.72 11.26 7.87
C MET A 139 -10.24 11.40 7.75
N LEU A 140 -10.93 11.31 8.89
CA LEU A 140 -12.39 11.32 8.96
C LEU A 140 -12.96 12.71 8.72
N GLU A 141 -12.37 13.73 9.37
CA GLU A 141 -12.82 15.13 9.30
C GLU A 141 -11.65 16.09 9.56
N HIS A 142 -11.69 17.26 8.90
CA HIS A 142 -10.78 18.39 9.13
C HIS A 142 -11.51 19.44 9.98
N LEU A 143 -11.25 19.42 11.29
CA LEU A 143 -11.87 20.33 12.25
C LEU A 143 -10.85 21.33 12.78
N TRP A 144 -11.32 22.53 13.10
CA TRP A 144 -10.51 23.57 13.71
C TRP A 144 -11.35 24.43 14.64
N TRP A 145 -10.71 25.08 15.61
CA TRP A 145 -11.34 26.08 16.46
C TRP A 145 -10.34 27.18 16.83
N GLN A 146 -10.85 28.33 17.26
CA GLN A 146 -10.04 29.43 17.79
C GLN A 146 -10.09 29.37 19.32
N GLN A 147 -8.96 29.67 19.99
CA GLN A 147 -8.80 29.46 21.43
C GLN A 147 -9.83 30.20 22.30
N ASP A 148 -10.34 31.34 21.80
CA ASP A 148 -11.33 32.20 22.44
C ASP A 148 -12.77 31.67 22.32
N THR A 149 -13.14 31.14 21.16
CA THR A 149 -14.52 30.72 20.85
C THR A 149 -14.82 29.30 21.31
N ARG A 150 -13.79 28.47 21.44
CA ARG A 150 -13.88 27.07 21.86
C ARG A 150 -14.96 26.25 21.12
N ARG A 151 -15.21 26.54 19.84
CA ARG A 151 -16.18 25.82 18.99
C ARG A 151 -15.51 25.22 17.76
N TRP A 152 -15.59 23.91 17.62
CA TRP A 152 -15.13 23.19 16.42
C TRP A 152 -15.92 23.63 15.19
N ARG A 153 -15.20 23.91 14.12
CA ARG A 153 -15.69 24.29 12.80
C ARG A 153 -15.05 23.37 11.76
N ARG A 154 -15.78 23.09 10.69
CA ARG A 154 -15.28 22.31 9.55
C ARG A 154 -14.38 23.17 8.66
N LEU A 155 -13.43 22.54 7.97
CA LEU A 155 -12.54 23.20 7.02
C LEU A 155 -13.29 24.01 5.94
N GLN A 156 -14.45 23.53 5.46
CA GLN A 156 -15.25 24.20 4.43
C GLN A 156 -16.01 25.44 4.95
N HIS A 157 -15.91 25.77 6.24
CA HIS A 157 -16.58 26.94 6.81
C HIS A 157 -16.05 28.24 6.16
N LYS A 158 -16.94 29.20 5.85
CA LYS A 158 -16.55 30.45 5.15
C LYS A 158 -15.48 31.25 5.91
N ALA A 159 -15.54 31.21 7.24
CA ALA A 159 -14.59 31.88 8.13
C ALA A 159 -13.33 31.05 8.45
N THR A 160 -13.03 29.98 7.70
CA THR A 160 -11.79 29.22 7.90
C THR A 160 -10.58 30.09 7.57
N PRO A 161 -9.66 30.31 8.54
CA PRO A 161 -8.43 31.07 8.34
C PRO A 161 -7.52 30.44 7.30
N THR A 162 -6.68 31.25 6.67
CA THR A 162 -5.73 30.78 5.66
C THR A 162 -4.72 29.81 6.27
N GLU A 163 -4.24 30.06 7.49
CA GLU A 163 -3.28 29.22 8.20
C GLU A 163 -3.81 27.80 8.45
N VAL A 164 -5.11 27.69 8.77
CA VAL A 164 -5.79 26.40 8.93
C VAL A 164 -5.92 25.69 7.59
N LYS A 165 -6.27 26.42 6.52
CA LYS A 165 -6.32 25.85 5.15
C LYS A 165 -4.95 25.35 4.74
N ASP A 166 -3.90 26.12 4.98
CA ASP A 166 -2.51 25.79 4.65
C ASP A 166 -2.00 24.60 5.48
N TYR A 167 -2.46 24.46 6.73
CA TYR A 167 -2.16 23.27 7.53
C TYR A 167 -2.75 22.02 6.89
N PHE A 168 -4.06 22.03 6.59
CA PHE A 168 -4.74 20.88 5.98
C PHE A 168 -4.36 20.67 4.51
N ALA A 169 -3.86 21.70 3.83
CA ALA A 169 -3.26 21.61 2.50
C ALA A 169 -2.02 20.71 2.47
N LYS A 170 -1.29 20.54 3.58
CA LYS A 170 -0.18 19.55 3.63
C LYS A 170 -0.68 18.11 3.47
N TRP A 171 -1.96 17.91 3.76
CA TRP A 171 -2.67 16.66 3.60
C TRP A 171 -3.55 16.64 2.32
N HIS A 172 -3.29 17.57 1.39
CA HIS A 172 -4.11 17.95 0.23
C HIS A 172 -4.71 16.81 -0.58
N PRO A 173 -5.78 17.14 -1.34
CA PRO A 173 -7.15 16.63 -1.18
C PRO A 173 -7.30 15.11 -1.29
N THR A 174 -6.27 14.43 -1.80
CA THR A 174 -6.14 12.99 -1.80
C THR A 174 -4.74 12.65 -1.28
N PRO A 175 -4.62 12.11 -0.06
CA PRO A 175 -3.31 11.79 0.50
C PRO A 175 -2.60 10.80 -0.44
N THR A 176 -1.33 11.07 -0.73
CA THR A 176 -0.44 10.18 -1.48
C THR A 176 0.50 9.48 -0.51
N PRO A 177 1.18 8.40 -0.90
CA PRO A 177 2.23 7.80 -0.08
C PRO A 177 3.28 8.78 0.48
N ASP A 178 3.53 9.88 -0.22
CA ASP A 178 4.46 10.94 0.19
C ASP A 178 3.84 11.98 1.14
N SER A 179 2.52 11.99 1.32
CA SER A 179 1.82 12.84 2.30
C SER A 179 1.99 12.37 3.74
N VAL A 180 2.28 11.07 3.94
CA VAL A 180 2.60 10.50 5.25
C VAL A 180 4.06 10.10 5.25
N ARG A 181 4.89 10.98 5.81
CA ARG A 181 6.33 10.74 5.96
C ARG A 181 6.68 10.51 7.42
N LEU A 182 7.35 9.39 7.67
CA LEU A 182 7.80 8.99 9.00
C LEU A 182 9.30 8.73 8.98
N ASP A 183 9.94 8.88 10.13
CA ASP A 183 11.33 8.47 10.30
C ASP A 183 11.39 7.00 10.74
N ALA A 184 12.36 6.27 10.21
CA ALA A 184 12.67 4.90 10.59
C ALA A 184 14.03 4.86 11.30
N PHE A 185 14.06 4.49 12.57
CA PHE A 185 15.28 4.44 13.38
C PHE A 185 15.30 3.22 14.32
N PRO A 186 16.47 2.73 14.75
CA PRO A 186 16.56 1.61 15.70
C PRO A 186 15.79 1.89 17.00
N GLY A 187 15.04 0.89 17.48
CA GLY A 187 14.24 1.00 18.70
C GLY A 187 12.91 1.76 18.57
N MET A 188 12.54 2.23 17.37
CA MET A 188 11.26 2.91 17.16
C MET A 188 10.05 2.02 17.49
N SER A 189 8.96 2.66 17.93
CA SER A 189 7.64 2.03 18.02
C SER A 189 6.75 2.59 16.92
N LEU A 190 6.37 1.75 15.94
CA LEU A 190 5.50 2.17 14.86
C LEU A 190 4.12 2.64 15.37
N ASP A 191 3.59 2.00 16.41
CA ASP A 191 2.38 2.44 17.08
C ASP A 191 2.49 3.90 17.54
N VAL A 192 3.59 4.27 18.19
CA VAL A 192 3.83 5.63 18.69
C VAL A 192 3.97 6.60 17.53
N GLU A 193 4.79 6.29 16.53
CA GLU A 193 5.05 7.21 15.41
C GLU A 193 3.81 7.44 14.53
N VAL A 194 3.02 6.40 14.26
CA VAL A 194 1.77 6.55 13.49
C VAL A 194 0.73 7.34 14.28
N ASN A 195 0.54 7.06 15.57
CA ASN A 195 -0.49 7.75 16.34
C ASN A 195 -0.16 9.23 16.60
N LYS A 196 1.12 9.65 16.53
CA LYS A 196 1.52 11.07 16.57
C LYS A 196 0.98 11.89 15.39
N LEU A 197 0.60 11.25 14.28
CA LEU A 197 0.00 11.93 13.13
C LEU A 197 -1.41 12.46 13.44
N PHE A 198 -2.06 11.92 14.47
CA PHE A 198 -3.44 12.20 14.81
C PHE A 198 -3.54 12.84 16.18
N GLY A 199 -4.47 13.79 16.35
CA GLY A 199 -4.60 14.53 17.59
C GLY A 199 -4.95 16.00 17.35
N GLU A 200 -4.67 16.80 18.37
CA GLU A 200 -4.87 18.24 18.36
C GLU A 200 -3.53 18.93 18.17
N PHE A 201 -3.47 19.86 17.22
CA PHE A 201 -2.25 20.58 16.87
C PHE A 201 -2.52 22.08 16.90
N SER A 202 -1.57 22.84 17.44
CA SER A 202 -1.66 24.30 17.44
C SER A 202 -1.15 24.87 16.12
N VAL A 203 -1.92 25.79 15.54
CA VAL A 203 -1.59 26.50 14.29
C VAL A 203 -1.86 27.98 14.52
N GLY A 204 -0.84 28.72 14.97
CA GLY A 204 -1.02 30.10 15.45
C GLY A 204 -1.97 30.15 16.64
N GLU A 205 -3.00 31.00 16.55
CA GLU A 205 -4.07 31.12 17.56
C GLU A 205 -5.20 30.07 17.39
N PHE A 206 -5.07 29.21 16.40
CA PHE A 206 -6.02 28.15 16.12
C PHE A 206 -5.50 26.83 16.67
N THR A 207 -6.44 25.91 16.84
CA THR A 207 -6.10 24.51 17.05
C THR A 207 -6.88 23.69 16.04
N VAL A 208 -6.18 22.78 15.40
CA VAL A 208 -6.72 21.88 14.39
C VAL A 208 -6.78 20.49 14.98
N LEU A 209 -7.79 19.74 14.56
CA LEU A 209 -8.00 18.37 14.99
C LEU A 209 -7.94 17.45 13.79
N VAL A 210 -7.02 16.49 13.86
CA VAL A 210 -6.80 15.46 12.86
C VAL A 210 -7.21 14.12 13.47
N ARG A 211 -8.19 13.45 12.86
CA ARG A 211 -8.71 12.16 13.34
C ARG A 211 -8.63 11.11 12.23
N PRO A 212 -8.25 9.86 12.54
CA PRO A 212 -8.20 8.82 11.53
C PRO A 212 -9.60 8.37 11.10
N ASP A 213 -9.79 8.08 9.81
CA ASP A 213 -11.04 7.54 9.21
C ASP A 213 -11.12 6.01 9.24
N ALA A 214 -10.37 5.35 10.13
CA ALA A 214 -10.36 3.88 10.17
C ALA A 214 -10.13 3.24 8.78
N PRO A 215 -9.14 3.69 7.98
CA PRO A 215 -9.01 3.27 6.59
C PRO A 215 -8.80 1.76 6.46
N SER A 216 -9.20 1.16 5.34
CA SER A 216 -8.86 -0.24 5.10
C SER A 216 -7.36 -0.43 4.86
N PHE A 217 -6.70 0.59 4.29
CA PHE A 217 -5.27 0.61 4.04
C PHE A 217 -4.61 1.82 4.69
N PHE A 218 -3.47 1.60 5.33
CA PHE A 218 -2.60 2.66 5.81
C PHE A 218 -1.28 2.59 5.06
N TYR A 219 -0.73 3.73 4.65
CA TYR A 219 0.56 3.80 4.00
C TYR A 219 1.41 4.91 4.60
N ALA A 220 2.72 4.73 4.53
CA ALA A 220 3.67 5.77 4.87
C ALA A 220 4.99 5.56 4.12
N THR A 221 5.60 6.66 3.71
CA THR A 221 6.97 6.68 3.22
C THR A 221 7.90 6.93 4.40
N PHE A 222 8.84 6.02 4.61
CA PHE A 222 9.83 6.09 5.67
C PHE A 222 11.16 6.60 5.14
N THR A 223 11.83 7.44 5.93
CA THR A 223 13.23 7.81 5.72
C THR A 223 14.06 7.24 6.86
N VAL A 224 15.10 6.48 6.52
CA VAL A 224 15.96 5.83 7.52
C VAL A 224 16.90 6.85 8.16
N LYS A 225 16.95 6.85 9.49
CA LYS A 225 17.77 7.74 10.32
C LYS A 225 18.44 6.98 11.46
N ASP A 226 19.53 7.53 11.96
CA ASP A 226 20.25 7.09 13.16
C ASP A 226 20.65 5.60 13.18
N VAL A 227 20.80 4.99 12.00
CA VAL A 227 21.37 3.65 11.84
C VAL A 227 22.89 3.73 11.94
N GLY A 228 23.46 2.92 12.82
CA GLY A 228 24.90 2.86 13.10
C GLY A 228 25.31 1.42 13.40
N GLN A 229 25.72 1.14 14.64
CA GLN A 229 25.93 -0.24 15.10
C GLN A 229 24.60 -0.98 15.27
N GLU A 230 23.57 -0.28 15.74
CA GLU A 230 22.21 -0.80 15.79
C GLU A 230 21.56 -0.71 14.41
N LYS A 231 20.87 -1.79 14.02
CA LYS A 231 20.18 -1.92 12.74
C LYS A 231 18.69 -1.72 12.93
N LEU A 232 17.98 -1.36 11.85
CA LEU A 232 16.52 -1.38 11.86
C LEU A 232 16.00 -2.78 12.17
N ASP A 233 15.13 -2.87 13.16
CA ASP A 233 14.41 -4.09 13.46
C ASP A 233 13.15 -4.17 12.60
N PHE A 234 13.12 -5.09 11.66
CA PHE A 234 11.95 -5.36 10.85
C PHE A 234 10.70 -5.67 11.70
N ASN A 235 10.85 -6.24 12.90
CA ASN A 235 9.70 -6.51 13.78
C ASN A 235 8.93 -5.25 14.17
N ALA A 236 9.59 -4.09 14.22
CA ALA A 236 8.95 -2.81 14.53
C ALA A 236 7.94 -2.39 13.44
N PHE A 237 8.10 -2.88 12.21
CA PHE A 237 7.27 -2.52 11.06
C PHE A 237 6.21 -3.56 10.70
N ARG A 238 6.14 -4.69 11.41
CA ARG A 238 5.22 -5.78 11.05
C ARG A 238 3.75 -5.42 11.23
N ARG A 239 3.48 -4.60 12.22
CA ARG A 239 2.12 -4.26 12.66
C ARG A 239 2.13 -3.00 13.49
N PHE A 240 1.00 -2.35 13.51
CA PHE A 240 0.69 -1.31 14.48
C PHE A 240 -0.81 -1.27 14.71
N THR A 241 -1.22 -0.44 15.67
CA THR A 241 -2.59 -0.22 16.06
C THR A 241 -2.89 1.26 15.90
N LEU A 242 -3.89 1.56 15.08
CA LEU A 242 -4.39 2.92 14.91
C LEU A 242 -5.46 3.20 15.96
N GLU A 243 -5.33 4.31 16.68
CA GLU A 243 -6.35 4.78 17.61
C GLU A 243 -7.49 5.48 16.84
N VAL A 244 -8.64 4.81 16.76
CA VAL A 244 -9.85 5.33 16.11
C VAL A 244 -10.94 5.63 17.14
N GLY A 245 -12.00 6.30 16.71
CA GLY A 245 -13.10 6.68 17.58
C GLY A 245 -14.31 7.15 16.80
N LYS A 246 -15.24 7.78 17.51
CA LYS A 246 -16.43 8.39 16.92
C LYS A 246 -16.83 9.64 17.67
N SER A 247 -17.47 10.56 16.96
CA SER A 247 -18.11 11.71 17.59
C SER A 247 -19.39 11.24 18.29
N VAL A 248 -19.53 11.59 19.56
CA VAL A 248 -20.70 11.33 20.39
C VAL A 248 -21.22 12.65 20.93
N ASP A 249 -22.53 12.85 20.89
CA ASP A 249 -23.16 13.96 21.59
C ASP A 249 -23.20 13.65 23.09
N VAL A 250 -22.57 14.51 23.89
CA VAL A 250 -22.59 14.46 25.34
C VAL A 250 -23.13 15.80 25.83
N ASP A 251 -24.39 15.80 26.26
CA ASP A 251 -25.12 16.96 26.78
C ASP A 251 -25.22 18.14 25.78
N GLY A 252 -25.45 17.86 24.51
CA GLY A 252 -25.54 18.86 23.43
C GLY A 252 -24.18 19.33 22.91
N VAL A 253 -23.10 18.70 23.37
CA VAL A 253 -21.72 18.99 22.94
C VAL A 253 -21.14 17.76 22.26
N MET A 254 -20.79 17.90 20.98
CA MET A 254 -20.10 16.85 20.23
C MET A 254 -18.69 16.65 20.81
N ARG A 255 -18.44 15.46 21.36
CA ARG A 255 -17.14 15.04 21.89
C ARG A 255 -16.61 13.88 21.09
N TRP A 256 -15.31 13.87 20.84
CA TRP A 256 -14.65 12.69 20.31
C TRP A 256 -14.47 11.66 21.43
N GLN A 257 -15.10 10.51 21.29
CA GLN A 257 -14.87 9.39 22.17
C GLN A 257 -14.07 8.34 21.43
N ARG A 258 -12.88 8.01 21.98
CA ARG A 258 -12.18 6.78 21.63
C ARG A 258 -13.16 5.64 21.91
N THR A 259 -13.53 4.87 20.90
CA THR A 259 -14.20 3.59 21.15
C THR A 259 -13.22 2.75 22.00
N GLY A 260 -13.68 1.98 22.99
CA GLY A 260 -12.79 1.32 23.98
C GLY A 260 -11.81 0.28 23.40
N ARG A 261 -11.72 -0.94 23.93
CA ARG A 261 -10.99 -2.02 23.23
C ARG A 261 -11.36 -2.23 21.73
N PRO A 262 -12.54 -1.82 21.21
CA PRO A 262 -12.79 -1.74 19.76
C PRO A 262 -12.31 -0.45 19.03
N GLY A 263 -11.74 0.56 19.70
CA GLY A 263 -11.15 1.76 19.07
C GLY A 263 -9.66 1.67 18.78
N GLN A 264 -9.15 0.45 18.80
CA GLN A 264 -7.82 0.11 18.38
C GLN A 264 -7.95 -0.77 17.13
N MET A 265 -7.61 -0.21 15.97
CA MET A 265 -7.64 -0.94 14.70
C MET A 265 -6.26 -1.49 14.40
N PRO A 266 -6.07 -2.82 14.46
CA PRO A 266 -4.79 -3.42 14.12
C PRO A 266 -4.60 -3.46 12.60
N TYR A 267 -3.40 -3.09 12.19
CA TYR A 267 -2.92 -3.14 10.82
C TYR A 267 -1.74 -4.09 10.71
N ASN A 268 -1.73 -4.91 9.67
CA ASN A 268 -0.62 -5.79 9.33
C ASN A 268 0.10 -5.25 8.09
N LEU A 269 1.42 -5.40 8.08
CA LEU A 269 2.23 -5.07 6.92
C LEU A 269 1.82 -5.95 5.73
N MET A 270 1.49 -5.32 4.60
CA MET A 270 1.11 -5.99 3.37
C MET A 270 2.23 -5.93 2.33
N ALA A 271 2.94 -4.81 2.24
CA ALA A 271 4.05 -4.64 1.30
C ALA A 271 5.06 -3.61 1.79
N ILE A 272 6.32 -3.79 1.37
CA ILE A 272 7.36 -2.78 1.44
C ILE A 272 7.98 -2.62 0.05
N VAL A 273 8.17 -1.37 -0.37
CA VAL A 273 8.93 -1.04 -1.57
C VAL A 273 10.10 -0.15 -1.18
N LYS A 274 11.33 -0.68 -1.24
CA LYS A 274 12.55 0.15 -1.15
C LYS A 274 12.68 0.94 -2.44
N TYR A 275 12.82 2.26 -2.30
CA TYR A 275 13.12 3.12 -3.44
C TYR A 275 14.58 2.94 -3.85
N ARG A 276 14.85 2.97 -5.15
CA ARG A 276 16.23 2.98 -5.63
C ARG A 276 16.95 4.27 -5.26
N ASP A 277 18.25 4.15 -4.98
CA ASP A 277 19.10 5.28 -4.58
C ASP A 277 19.74 5.99 -5.79
N THR A 278 19.80 5.31 -6.94
CA THR A 278 20.43 5.79 -8.19
C THR A 278 19.56 5.47 -9.40
N ALA A 279 19.78 6.16 -10.53
CA ALA A 279 19.06 5.91 -11.78
C ALA A 279 19.23 4.46 -12.28
N ASP A 280 20.46 3.94 -12.22
CA ASP A 280 20.80 2.57 -12.62
C ASP A 280 20.43 1.51 -11.56
N GLY A 281 19.97 1.95 -10.38
CA GLY A 281 19.49 1.07 -9.33
C GLY A 281 18.11 0.49 -9.65
N SER A 282 17.70 -0.54 -8.92
CA SER A 282 16.36 -1.11 -9.02
C SER A 282 15.53 -0.75 -7.79
N ASP A 283 14.26 -0.42 -7.99
CA ASP A 283 13.28 -0.44 -6.90
C ASP A 283 13.05 -1.90 -6.49
N LEU A 284 12.89 -2.16 -5.20
CA LEU A 284 12.75 -3.52 -4.67
C LEU A 284 11.46 -3.66 -3.87
N ILE A 285 10.68 -4.70 -4.12
CA ILE A 285 9.42 -4.97 -3.42
C ILE A 285 9.44 -6.29 -2.65
N ARG A 286 8.81 -6.26 -1.48
CA ARG A 286 8.37 -7.43 -0.73
C ARG A 286 6.90 -7.31 -0.41
N VAL A 287 6.22 -8.44 -0.40
CA VAL A 287 4.79 -8.51 -0.11
C VAL A 287 4.53 -9.66 0.83
N TYR A 288 3.57 -9.47 1.72
CA TYR A 288 3.29 -10.41 2.79
C TYR A 288 1.85 -10.92 2.66
N ASP A 289 1.60 -12.13 3.15
CA ASP A 289 0.25 -12.67 3.30
C ASP A 289 -0.39 -12.17 4.61
N ASP A 290 -1.64 -12.57 4.85
CA ASP A 290 -2.40 -12.22 6.07
C ASP A 290 -1.73 -12.77 7.35
N PHE A 291 -0.79 -13.69 7.20
CA PHE A 291 0.05 -14.26 8.24
C PHE A 291 1.48 -13.71 8.19
N GLY A 292 1.76 -12.60 7.52
CA GLY A 292 3.11 -12.03 7.50
C GLY A 292 4.19 -12.87 6.81
N ASN A 293 3.87 -13.95 6.12
CA ASN A 293 4.87 -14.67 5.34
C ASN A 293 5.13 -13.89 4.05
N ASN A 294 6.40 -13.74 3.66
CA ASN A 294 6.72 -13.17 2.34
C ASN A 294 6.14 -14.07 1.27
N SER A 295 5.26 -13.51 0.46
CA SER A 295 4.59 -14.21 -0.60
C SER A 295 5.47 -14.14 -1.84
N ILE A 296 6.31 -15.14 -2.01
CA ILE A 296 7.24 -15.24 -3.13
C ILE A 296 6.56 -16.04 -4.27
N PRO A 297 6.58 -15.56 -5.53
CA PRO A 297 6.04 -16.33 -6.64
C PRO A 297 6.80 -17.65 -6.83
N VAL A 298 6.10 -18.68 -7.30
CA VAL A 298 6.72 -19.99 -7.58
C VAL A 298 7.60 -19.87 -8.83
N GLY A 299 8.92 -19.88 -8.67
CA GLY A 299 9.86 -19.88 -9.78
C GLY A 299 11.13 -19.07 -9.52
N LYS A 300 11.85 -18.73 -10.61
CA LYS A 300 12.98 -17.78 -10.54
C LYS A 300 12.43 -16.40 -10.18
N LEU A 301 12.96 -15.81 -9.11
CA LEU A 301 12.57 -14.47 -8.70
C LEU A 301 13.11 -13.43 -9.67
N PRO A 302 12.31 -12.42 -10.04
CA PRO A 302 12.83 -11.25 -10.73
C PRO A 302 13.71 -10.44 -9.78
N ASP A 303 14.60 -9.62 -10.33
CA ASP A 303 15.64 -8.92 -9.54
C ASP A 303 15.00 -7.91 -8.58
N TYR A 304 13.91 -7.28 -8.99
CA TYR A 304 13.13 -6.34 -8.16
C TYR A 304 12.41 -7.03 -6.97
N ALA A 305 12.40 -8.37 -6.92
CA ALA A 305 11.86 -9.17 -5.82
C ALA A 305 12.96 -9.88 -5.02
N SER A 306 14.21 -9.40 -5.12
CA SER A 306 15.37 -10.11 -4.58
C SER A 306 15.23 -10.39 -3.06
N PRO A 307 15.45 -11.65 -2.63
CA PRO A 307 15.47 -12.01 -1.22
C PRO A 307 16.73 -11.53 -0.49
N GLU A 308 17.72 -10.99 -1.21
CA GLU A 308 19.01 -10.60 -0.65
C GLU A 308 18.95 -9.30 0.15
N TRP A 309 18.09 -8.36 -0.27
CA TRP A 309 17.88 -7.11 0.46
C TRP A 309 17.22 -7.37 1.82
N ARG A 310 17.61 -6.65 2.88
CA ARG A 310 16.92 -6.71 4.17
C ARG A 310 16.74 -5.31 4.71
N MET A 311 15.67 -5.09 5.47
CA MET A 311 15.47 -3.82 6.18
C MET A 311 16.64 -3.49 7.12
N ALA A 312 17.23 -4.51 7.72
CA ALA A 312 18.42 -4.39 8.58
C ALA A 312 19.70 -3.95 7.84
N ASP A 313 19.68 -3.92 6.50
CA ASP A 313 20.80 -3.49 5.66
C ASP A 313 20.57 -2.09 5.06
N MET A 314 19.46 -1.42 5.39
CA MET A 314 19.19 -0.05 4.97
C MET A 314 20.10 0.93 5.71
N LYS A 315 20.48 2.00 5.02
CA LYS A 315 21.40 3.03 5.51
C LYS A 315 20.67 4.34 5.77
N ASN A 316 21.29 5.24 6.53
CA ASN A 316 20.76 6.60 6.73
C ASN A 316 20.52 7.28 5.38
N GLY A 317 19.32 7.83 5.20
CA GLY A 317 18.87 8.44 3.96
C GLY A 317 18.14 7.50 3.00
N ASP A 318 18.26 6.17 3.14
CA ASP A 318 17.45 5.23 2.37
C ASP A 318 15.96 5.51 2.62
N THR A 319 15.14 5.31 1.58
CA THR A 319 13.69 5.52 1.67
C THR A 319 12.92 4.30 1.21
N PHE A 320 11.76 4.07 1.83
CA PHE A 320 10.85 3.01 1.44
C PHE A 320 9.39 3.37 1.70
N LEU A 321 8.51 2.85 0.86
CA LEU A 321 7.08 2.82 1.14
C LEU A 321 6.75 1.56 1.94
N ALA A 322 6.00 1.69 3.02
CA ALA A 322 5.31 0.56 3.64
C ALA A 322 3.79 0.74 3.50
N LEU A 323 3.12 -0.33 3.07
CA LEU A 323 1.67 -0.40 2.94
C LEU A 323 1.14 -1.47 3.88
N PHE A 324 0.12 -1.09 4.64
CA PHE A 324 -0.52 -1.90 5.65
C PHE A 324 -2.00 -2.06 5.35
N VAL A 325 -2.55 -3.19 5.78
CA VAL A 325 -3.97 -3.50 5.64
C VAL A 325 -4.58 -3.76 7.01
N TYR A 326 -5.79 -3.26 7.22
CA TYR A 326 -6.56 -3.54 8.42
C TYR A 326 -6.85 -5.03 8.56
N SER A 327 -6.57 -5.61 9.73
CA SER A 327 -6.81 -7.03 10.00
C SER A 327 -7.73 -7.25 11.18
N ARG A 328 -8.94 -7.79 10.95
CA ARG A 328 -9.85 -8.20 12.04
C ARG A 328 -9.34 -9.36 12.88
N MET A 329 -8.38 -10.12 12.35
CA MET A 329 -7.82 -11.27 13.04
C MET A 329 -6.48 -10.88 13.65
N PRO A 330 -6.30 -10.97 14.99
CA PRO A 330 -4.95 -11.07 15.52
C PRO A 330 -4.32 -12.34 14.91
N PRO A 331 -3.10 -12.27 14.37
CA PRO A 331 -2.47 -13.47 13.82
C PRO A 331 -2.39 -14.53 14.93
N LYS A 332 -2.80 -15.76 14.62
CA LYS A 332 -2.91 -16.87 15.59
C LYS A 332 -1.56 -17.28 16.20
N SER A 333 -0.47 -16.76 15.66
CA SER A 333 0.90 -16.90 16.15
C SER A 333 1.69 -15.63 15.77
N ARG A 334 2.95 -15.52 16.19
CA ARG A 334 3.93 -14.63 15.54
C ARG A 334 4.59 -15.45 14.42
N PRO A 335 3.98 -15.60 13.24
CA PRO A 335 4.61 -16.29 12.13
C PRO A 335 5.98 -15.65 11.88
N PRO A 336 7.03 -16.45 11.67
CA PRO A 336 8.35 -15.91 11.42
C PRO A 336 8.35 -15.24 10.04
N PHE A 337 8.42 -13.90 10.00
CA PHE A 337 8.61 -13.21 8.73
C PHE A 337 10.03 -13.52 8.22
N PRO A 338 10.20 -13.73 6.90
CA PRO A 338 11.45 -14.20 6.35
C PRO A 338 12.60 -13.20 6.39
N GLU A 339 12.38 -11.90 6.69
CA GLU A 339 13.50 -11.01 7.08
C GLU A 339 14.28 -11.51 8.29
N VAL A 340 13.66 -12.33 9.15
CA VAL A 340 14.27 -12.86 10.37
C VAL A 340 14.93 -14.22 10.12
N TYR A 341 14.68 -14.85 8.96
CA TYR A 341 15.29 -16.12 8.57
C TYR A 341 16.66 -15.92 7.92
N LYS A 342 17.66 -16.70 8.37
CA LYS A 342 19.03 -16.67 7.81
C LYS A 342 19.08 -17.48 6.50
N ASN A 343 20.05 -17.18 5.62
CA ASN A 343 20.18 -17.76 4.27
C ASN A 343 20.28 -19.30 4.21
N VAL A 344 20.60 -19.97 5.33
CA VAL A 344 20.64 -21.45 5.41
C VAL A 344 19.23 -22.06 5.28
N ASP A 345 18.18 -21.27 5.52
CA ASP A 345 16.79 -21.70 5.55
C ASP A 345 16.00 -21.43 4.27
N LYS A 346 16.60 -21.00 3.16
CA LYS A 346 15.82 -20.76 1.92
C LYS A 346 15.09 -22.02 1.45
N THR A 347 15.73 -23.18 1.56
CA THR A 347 15.14 -24.47 1.21
C THR A 347 14.01 -24.82 2.16
N GLU A 348 14.23 -24.69 3.47
CA GLU A 348 13.23 -24.98 4.51
C GLU A 348 12.04 -24.00 4.43
N PHE A 349 12.27 -22.72 4.17
CA PHE A 349 11.23 -21.72 3.95
C PHE A 349 10.40 -22.04 2.70
N CYS A 350 11.04 -22.45 1.60
CA CYS A 350 10.32 -22.88 0.39
C CYS A 350 9.50 -24.15 0.65
N GLU A 351 10.00 -25.08 1.46
CA GLU A 351 9.30 -26.29 1.86
C GLU A 351 8.14 -26.01 2.82
N GLN A 352 8.34 -25.18 3.83
CA GLN A 352 7.30 -24.73 4.76
C GLN A 352 6.23 -23.92 4.03
N SER A 353 6.60 -22.99 3.15
CA SER A 353 5.66 -22.22 2.32
C SER A 353 4.82 -23.14 1.41
N ARG A 354 5.45 -24.15 0.79
CA ARG A 354 4.74 -25.21 0.04
C ARG A 354 3.83 -26.07 0.92
N PHE A 355 4.23 -26.34 2.16
CA PHE A 355 3.42 -27.10 3.11
C PHE A 355 2.19 -26.28 3.56
N PHE A 356 2.38 -25.01 3.92
CA PHE A 356 1.29 -24.12 4.32
C PHE A 356 0.32 -23.84 3.17
N SER A 357 0.80 -23.65 1.94
CA SER A 357 -0.07 -23.48 0.77
C SER A 357 -0.88 -24.74 0.45
N LYS A 358 -0.31 -25.94 0.64
CA LYS A 358 -1.05 -27.21 0.56
C LYS A 358 -2.07 -27.37 1.69
N PHE A 359 -1.77 -26.88 2.90
CA PHE A 359 -2.66 -26.99 4.04
C PHE A 359 -3.89 -26.06 3.92
N SER A 360 -3.70 -24.85 3.41
CA SER A 360 -4.79 -23.93 3.08
C SER A 360 -5.65 -24.45 1.91
N ALA A 361 -5.04 -25.09 0.91
CA ALA A 361 -5.77 -25.80 -0.15
C ALA A 361 -6.52 -27.05 0.36
N GLY A 362 -5.92 -27.83 1.28
CA GLY A 362 -6.49 -29.07 1.81
C GLY A 362 -7.68 -28.86 2.75
N ARG A 363 -7.77 -27.72 3.45
CA ARG A 363 -8.95 -27.36 4.26
C ARG A 363 -10.20 -27.03 3.42
N ARG A 364 -10.05 -26.70 2.13
CA ARG A 364 -11.19 -26.43 1.23
C ARG A 364 -11.94 -27.69 0.79
N VAL A 365 -11.35 -28.89 0.91
CA VAL A 365 -11.97 -30.14 0.44
C VAL A 365 -12.85 -30.81 1.51
N ARG A 366 -12.68 -30.51 2.80
CA ARG A 366 -13.41 -31.19 3.90
C ARG A 366 -14.71 -30.51 4.39
N LYS A 367 -15.25 -29.55 3.62
CA LYS A 367 -16.59 -28.96 3.88
C LYS A 367 -17.55 -29.22 2.72
N ARG A 368 -17.63 -30.49 2.29
CA ARG A 368 -18.75 -31.05 1.54
C ARG A 368 -18.85 -32.54 1.88
N GLU A 369 -19.34 -32.81 3.08
CA GLU A 369 -20.15 -34.00 3.39
C GLU A 369 -21.28 -33.56 4.31
#